data_AF-A0A382NQT1-F1
#
_entry.id   AF-A0A382NQT1-F1
#
_cell.length_a   1.000
_cell.length_b   1.000
_cell.length_c   1.000
_cell.angle_alpha   90.00
_cell.angle_beta   90.00
_cell.angle_gamma   90.00
#
_symmetry.space_group_name_H-M   'P 1'
#
loop_
_entity.id
_entity.type
_entity.pdbx_description
1 polymer ?
#
loop_
_entity_poly.entity_id
_entity_poly.type
_entity_poly.pdbx_seq_one_letter_code
_entity_poly.pdbx_strand_id
1 'polypeptide(L)'
;MVNTLIIAEAGVNHNGSLETAYKLIDVAVDAGVDVVKFQSGKAEKVISKYAPKAEYQKNLTGKEESQLKMCRKFDLDYETHLKLINYCKQKKIRFLSSPFDIDSIGMLHQLGLDILKIPSGEITNLPYLEKI
;
A
#
# COMPACT_ATOMS: atom_id res chain seq x y z
N MET A 1 -22.58 -8.83 -20.34
CA MET A 1 -21.23 -9.45 -20.28
C MET A 1 -20.59 -9.04 -18.97
N VAL A 2 -20.02 -9.97 -18.21
CA VAL A 2 -19.22 -9.64 -17.01
C VAL A 2 -17.83 -9.25 -17.50
N ASN A 3 -17.38 -8.04 -17.19
CA ASN A 3 -16.02 -7.61 -17.48
C ASN A 3 -15.11 -8.00 -16.30
N THR A 4 -13.95 -8.58 -16.58
CA THR A 4 -12.96 -8.90 -15.55
C THR A 4 -12.37 -7.62 -15.00
N LEU A 5 -12.44 -7.42 -13.68
CA LEU A 5 -11.77 -6.30 -13.01
C LEU A 5 -10.27 -6.60 -12.83
N ILE A 6 -9.41 -5.79 -13.42
CA ILE A 6 -7.95 -5.91 -13.34
C ILE A 6 -7.40 -4.89 -12.35
N ILE A 7 -6.67 -5.37 -11.34
CA ILE A 7 -6.03 -4.56 -10.31
C ILE A 7 -4.51 -4.67 -10.46
N ALA A 8 -3.83 -3.57 -10.82
CA ALA A 8 -2.38 -3.49 -10.82
C ALA A 8 -1.87 -3.17 -9.40
N GLU A 9 -1.11 -4.10 -8.81
CA GLU A 9 -0.49 -3.90 -7.50
C GLU A 9 0.80 -3.07 -7.62
N ALA A 10 0.69 -1.77 -7.35
CA ALA A 10 1.86 -0.93 -7.13
C ALA A 10 2.53 -1.28 -5.79
N GLY A 11 1.73 -1.61 -4.77
CA GLY A 11 2.22 -2.06 -3.47
C GLY A 11 3.20 -1.07 -2.85
N VAL A 12 4.38 -1.56 -2.47
CA VAL A 12 5.51 -0.76 -1.95
C VAL A 12 6.58 -0.44 -3.01
N ASN A 13 6.33 -0.74 -4.29
CA ASN A 13 7.32 -0.62 -5.38
C ASN A 13 7.70 0.83 -5.71
N HIS A 14 7.04 1.80 -5.10
CA HIS A 14 7.41 3.22 -5.17
C HIS A 14 8.67 3.56 -4.37
N ASN A 15 9.15 2.67 -3.49
CA ASN A 15 10.38 2.86 -2.70
C ASN A 15 10.38 4.16 -1.87
N GLY A 16 9.21 4.57 -1.37
CA GLY A 16 9.05 5.84 -0.64
C GLY A 16 9.06 7.11 -1.50
N SER A 17 9.18 6.98 -2.82
CA SER A 17 9.20 8.12 -3.74
C SER A 17 7.82 8.39 -4.32
N LEU A 18 7.30 9.60 -4.07
CA LEU A 18 6.06 10.08 -4.69
C LEU A 18 6.17 10.12 -6.23
N GLU A 19 7.34 10.51 -6.76
CA GLU A 19 7.57 10.55 -8.21
C GLU A 19 7.48 9.14 -8.82
N THR A 20 8.07 8.15 -8.17
CA THR A 20 7.97 6.75 -8.62
C THR A 20 6.54 6.24 -8.50
N ALA A 21 5.81 6.61 -7.45
CA ALA A 21 4.40 6.26 -7.31
C ALA A 21 3.54 6.82 -8.45
N TYR A 22 3.77 8.07 -8.89
CA TYR A 22 3.10 8.62 -10.07
C TYR A 22 3.45 7.86 -11.36
N LYS A 23 4.73 7.51 -11.57
CA LYS A 23 5.13 6.70 -12.73
C LYS A 23 4.45 5.32 -12.74
N LEU A 24 4.27 4.70 -11.57
CA LEU A 24 3.52 3.43 -11.47
C LEU A 24 2.05 3.61 -11.84
N ILE A 25 1.43 4.74 -11.48
CA ILE A 25 0.06 5.06 -11.89
C ILE A 25 -0.01 5.26 -13.41
N ASP A 26 0.95 5.98 -14.00
CA ASP A 26 1.01 6.18 -15.45
C ASP A 26 1.12 4.86 -16.21
N VAL A 27 2.03 3.97 -15.80
CA VAL A 27 2.18 2.65 -16.41
C VAL A 27 0.91 1.79 -16.25
N ALA A 28 0.22 1.88 -15.12
CA ALA A 28 -1.06 1.19 -14.93
C ALA A 28 -2.14 1.69 -15.89
N VAL A 29 -2.21 3.00 -16.11
CA VAL A 29 -3.14 3.63 -17.07
C VAL A 29 -2.82 3.19 -18.49
N ASP A 30 -1.55 3.23 -18.89
CA ASP A 30 -1.09 2.82 -20.21
C ASP A 30 -1.35 1.32 -20.48
N ALA A 31 -1.30 0.50 -19.43
CA ALA A 31 -1.63 -0.93 -19.50
C ALA A 31 -3.15 -1.19 -19.60
N GLY A 32 -4.00 -0.17 -19.44
CA GLY A 32 -5.46 -0.29 -19.57
C GLY A 32 -6.13 -1.06 -18.44
N VAL A 33 -5.56 -1.05 -17.23
CA VAL A 33 -6.16 -1.71 -16.06
C VAL A 33 -7.22 -0.84 -15.39
N ASP A 34 -8.12 -1.45 -14.61
CA ASP A 34 -9.24 -0.74 -13.99
C ASP A 34 -8.84 0.01 -12.70
N VAL A 35 -7.90 -0.58 -11.95
CA VAL A 35 -7.53 -0.12 -10.61
C VAL A 35 -6.01 -0.21 -10.42
N VAL A 36 -5.43 0.82 -9.81
CA VAL A 36 -4.07 0.75 -9.25
C VAL A 36 -4.17 0.67 -7.73
N LYS A 37 -3.47 -0.30 -7.13
CA LYS A 37 -3.53 -0.60 -5.69
C LYS A 37 -2.19 -0.35 -5.00
N PHE A 38 -2.25 0.37 -3.88
CA PHE A 38 -1.12 0.61 -2.98
C PHE A 38 -1.30 -0.14 -1.65
N GLN A 39 -0.33 -0.01 -0.76
CA GLN A 39 -0.38 -0.54 0.60
C GLN A 39 -0.23 0.62 1.59
N SER A 40 -1.02 0.60 2.67
CA SER A 40 -1.02 1.63 3.70
C SER A 40 -0.75 0.98 5.04
N GLY A 41 0.32 1.37 5.70
CA GLY A 41 0.70 0.79 6.99
C GLY A 41 1.75 1.64 7.67
N LYS A 42 1.61 1.86 8.97
CA LYS A 42 2.70 2.39 9.80
C LYS A 42 3.62 1.24 10.19
N ALA A 43 4.88 1.27 9.76
CA ALA A 43 5.77 0.14 9.96
C ALA A 43 5.89 -0.29 11.44
N GLU A 44 5.93 0.65 12.39
CA GLU A 44 5.97 0.33 13.83
C GLU A 44 4.70 -0.30 14.41
N LYS A 45 3.56 -0.23 13.71
CA LYS A 45 2.31 -0.88 14.13
C LYS A 45 2.22 -2.33 13.64
N VAL A 46 2.90 -2.63 12.54
CA VAL A 46 2.82 -3.92 11.84
C VAL A 46 4.04 -4.81 12.15
N ILE A 47 5.21 -4.19 12.40
CA ILE A 47 6.48 -4.90 12.50
C ILE A 47 7.07 -4.75 13.89
N SER A 48 7.26 -5.88 14.56
CA SER A 48 7.98 -5.94 15.84
C SER A 48 9.39 -5.36 15.70
N LYS A 49 9.84 -4.61 16.72
CA LYS A 49 11.22 -4.12 16.82
C LYS A 49 12.28 -5.25 16.83
N TYR A 50 11.85 -6.49 17.11
CA TYR A 50 12.69 -7.68 17.11
C TYR A 50 12.59 -8.50 15.82
N ALA A 51 11.76 -8.10 14.86
CA ALA A 51 11.56 -8.85 13.62
C ALA A 51 12.84 -8.83 12.77
N PRO A 52 13.42 -10.00 12.45
CA PRO A 52 14.53 -10.07 11.51
C PRO A 52 14.02 -9.80 10.10
N LYS A 53 14.92 -9.32 9.22
CA LYS A 53 14.67 -9.36 7.77
C LYS A 53 14.46 -10.81 7.32
N ALA A 54 13.64 -11.01 6.29
CA ALA A 54 13.58 -12.30 5.62
C ALA A 54 14.93 -12.62 4.95
N GLU A 55 15.23 -13.90 4.76
CA GLU A 55 16.57 -14.31 4.29
C GLU A 55 16.93 -13.73 2.91
N TYR A 56 15.97 -13.70 1.99
CA TYR A 56 16.17 -13.08 0.68
C TYR A 56 16.47 -11.58 0.77
N GLN A 57 15.89 -10.86 1.73
CA GLN A 57 16.14 -9.43 1.94
C GLN A 57 17.54 -9.19 2.52
N LYS A 58 18.00 -10.07 3.42
CA LYS A 58 19.39 -10.02 3.93
C LYS A 58 20.39 -10.20 2.80
N ASN A 59 20.12 -11.11 1.87
CA ASN A 59 21.00 -11.38 0.73
C ASN A 59 21.06 -10.19 -0.26
N LEU A 60 19.96 -9.47 -0.44
CA LEU A 60 19.87 -8.35 -1.39
C LEU A 60 20.29 -6.99 -0.80
N THR A 61 20.02 -6.74 0.47
CA THR A 61 20.15 -5.40 1.10
C THR A 61 21.08 -5.37 2.30
N GLY A 62 21.76 -6.48 2.59
CA GLY A 62 22.61 -6.63 3.76
C GLY A 62 21.84 -6.92 5.06
N LYS A 63 22.60 -7.20 6.12
CA LYS A 63 22.09 -7.69 7.41
C LYS A 63 21.98 -6.62 8.49
N GLU A 64 22.59 -5.46 8.29
CA GLU A 64 22.75 -4.44 9.35
C GLU A 64 21.46 -3.68 9.66
N GLU A 65 20.53 -3.62 8.72
CA GLU A 65 19.26 -2.94 8.88
C GLU A 65 18.16 -3.91 9.35
N SER A 66 17.36 -3.51 10.34
CA SER A 66 16.19 -4.27 10.79
C SER A 66 15.04 -4.23 9.78
N GLN A 67 14.13 -5.20 9.86
CA GLN A 67 12.92 -5.21 9.03
C GLN A 67 12.10 -3.93 9.21
N LEU A 68 11.95 -3.48 10.46
CA LEU A 68 11.22 -2.26 10.80
C LEU A 68 11.83 -1.03 10.12
N LYS A 69 13.15 -0.84 10.21
CA LYS A 69 13.83 0.32 9.61
C LYS A 69 13.74 0.32 8.09
N MET A 70 13.80 -0.87 7.46
CA MET A 70 13.60 -1.01 6.03
C MET A 70 12.17 -0.63 5.63
N CYS A 71 11.15 -1.18 6.30
CA CYS A 71 9.75 -0.95 5.93
C CYS A 71 9.28 0.49 6.13
N ARG A 72 9.82 1.21 7.12
CA ARG A 72 9.56 2.65 7.31
C ARG A 72 9.82 3.51 6.09
N LYS A 73 10.68 3.06 5.18
CA LYS A 73 11.00 3.78 3.93
C LYS A 73 9.84 3.74 2.93
N PHE A 74 8.87 2.85 3.12
CA PHE A 74 7.72 2.67 2.24
C PHE A 74 6.45 3.32 2.79
N ASP A 75 6.47 3.84 4.02
CA ASP A 75 5.31 4.46 4.64
C ASP A 75 4.87 5.69 3.81
N LEU A 76 3.59 5.73 3.47
CA LEU A 76 2.95 6.85 2.81
C LEU A 76 2.08 7.58 3.82
N ASP A 77 2.27 8.89 3.99
CA ASP A 77 1.46 9.69 4.90
C ASP A 77 0.12 10.11 4.26
N TYR A 78 -0.73 10.77 5.06
CA TYR A 78 -2.04 11.25 4.62
C TYR A 78 -1.95 12.14 3.37
N GLU A 79 -1.02 13.10 3.38
CA GLU A 79 -0.83 14.05 2.27
C GLU A 79 -0.39 13.35 0.99
N THR A 80 0.48 12.34 1.11
CA THR A 80 0.90 11.52 -0.02
C THR A 80 -0.25 10.71 -0.58
N HIS A 81 -1.08 10.08 0.27
CA HIS A 81 -2.27 9.39 -0.20
C HIS A 81 -3.25 10.33 -0.91
N LEU A 82 -3.50 11.51 -0.36
CA LEU A 82 -4.37 12.51 -0.97
C LEU A 82 -3.87 12.91 -2.37
N LYS A 83 -2.56 13.12 -2.52
CA LYS A 83 -1.91 13.39 -3.81
C LYS A 83 -2.09 12.23 -4.80
N LEU A 84 -1.86 10.99 -4.39
CA LEU A 84 -2.02 9.80 -5.24
C LEU A 84 -3.48 9.60 -5.68
N ILE A 85 -4.44 9.78 -4.77
CA ILE A 85 -5.87 9.70 -5.07
C ILE A 85 -6.26 10.76 -6.11
N ASN A 86 -5.81 12.01 -5.92
CA ASN A 86 -6.09 13.09 -6.86
C ASN A 86 -5.45 12.85 -8.23
N TYR A 87 -4.24 12.28 -8.26
CA TYR A 87 -3.57 11.92 -9.51
C TYR A 87 -4.31 10.81 -10.25
N CYS A 88 -4.76 9.77 -9.55
CA CYS A 88 -5.59 8.70 -10.13
C CYS A 88 -6.89 9.25 -10.73
N LYS A 89 -7.56 10.19 -10.02
CA LYS A 89 -8.76 10.88 -10.52
C LYS A 89 -8.48 11.63 -11.83
N GLN A 90 -7.36 12.36 -11.92
CA GLN A 90 -6.96 13.07 -13.14
C GLN A 90 -6.69 12.11 -14.31
N LYS A 91 -6.08 10.97 -14.01
CA LYS A 91 -5.76 9.91 -14.98
C LYS A 91 -6.93 8.99 -15.32
N LYS A 92 -8.09 9.17 -14.68
CA LYS A 92 -9.31 8.37 -14.84
C LYS A 92 -9.11 6.87 -14.55
N ILE A 93 -8.23 6.56 -13.59
CA ILE A 93 -8.05 5.20 -13.04
C ILE A 93 -8.52 5.18 -11.58
N ARG A 94 -9.04 4.05 -11.11
CA ARG A 94 -9.46 3.92 -9.71
C ARG A 94 -8.26 3.70 -8.81
N PHE A 95 -8.23 4.40 -7.68
CA PHE A 95 -7.29 4.15 -6.59
C PHE A 95 -7.86 3.11 -5.63
N LEU A 96 -7.02 2.22 -5.13
CA LEU A 96 -7.33 1.27 -4.06
C LEU A 96 -6.13 1.16 -3.11
N SER A 97 -6.36 0.77 -1.86
CA SER A 97 -5.28 0.42 -0.96
C SER A 97 -5.62 -0.79 -0.07
N SER A 98 -4.58 -1.41 0.47
CA SER A 98 -4.67 -2.42 1.53
C SER A 98 -4.11 -1.84 2.83
N PRO A 99 -4.95 -1.52 3.83
CA PRO A 99 -4.45 -1.09 5.13
C PRO A 99 -3.88 -2.29 5.91
N PHE A 100 -2.77 -2.11 6.62
CA PHE A 100 -2.15 -3.13 7.47
C PHE A 100 -2.26 -2.82 8.98
N ASP A 101 -2.85 -1.69 9.33
CA ASP A 101 -3.09 -1.29 10.71
C ASP A 101 -4.39 -0.47 10.85
N ILE A 102 -4.91 -0.36 12.08
CA ILE A 102 -6.18 0.31 12.38
C ILE A 102 -6.14 1.81 12.04
N ASP A 103 -5.00 2.47 12.23
CA ASP A 103 -4.87 3.91 11.93
C ASP A 103 -4.98 4.12 10.40
N SER A 104 -4.35 3.22 9.62
CA SER A 104 -4.43 3.22 8.17
C SER A 104 -5.84 2.94 7.65
N ILE A 105 -6.65 2.11 8.32
CA ILE A 105 -8.08 1.95 7.98
C ILE A 105 -8.80 3.31 8.14
N GLY A 106 -8.64 3.96 9.30
CA GLY A 106 -9.28 5.24 9.59
C GLY A 106 -8.87 6.34 8.61
N MET A 107 -7.58 6.41 8.29
CA MET A 107 -7.03 7.34 7.30
C MET A 107 -7.66 7.14 5.91
N LEU A 108 -7.78 5.90 5.44
CA LEU A 108 -8.37 5.62 4.12
C LEU A 108 -9.87 5.93 4.07
N HIS A 109 -10.62 5.69 5.16
CA HIS A 109 -12.01 6.12 5.28
C HIS A 109 -12.14 7.66 5.23
N GLN A 110 -11.28 8.39 5.94
CA GLN A 110 -11.28 9.86 5.90
C GLN A 110 -10.98 10.41 4.49
N LEU A 111 -10.15 9.71 3.73
CA LEU A 111 -9.85 10.04 2.32
C LEU A 111 -10.97 9.62 1.35
N GLY A 112 -12.05 9.00 1.84
CA GLY A 112 -13.24 8.65 1.06
C GLY A 112 -13.10 7.36 0.24
N LEU A 113 -12.30 6.39 0.69
CA LEU A 113 -12.27 5.07 0.07
C LEU A 113 -13.43 4.20 0.60
N ASP A 114 -14.35 3.84 -0.29
CA ASP A 114 -15.48 2.94 0.02
C ASP A 114 -15.12 1.44 -0.09
N ILE A 115 -13.99 1.13 -0.70
CA ILE A 115 -13.51 -0.24 -0.89
C ILE A 115 -12.09 -0.33 -0.37
N LEU A 116 -11.86 -1.29 0.52
CA LEU A 116 -10.55 -1.64 1.05
C LEU A 116 -10.22 -3.09 0.68
N LYS A 117 -8.95 -3.36 0.35
CA LYS A 117 -8.48 -4.73 0.16
C LYS A 117 -7.88 -5.24 1.48
N ILE A 118 -8.50 -6.24 2.09
CA ILE A 118 -7.94 -6.93 3.27
C ILE A 118 -6.71 -7.73 2.83
N PRO A 119 -5.48 -7.44 3.31
CA PRO A 119 -4.30 -8.23 3.00
C PRO A 119 -4.38 -9.61 3.67
N SER A 120 -3.85 -10.65 3.02
CA SER A 120 -4.00 -12.03 3.50
C SER A 120 -3.36 -12.27 4.88
N GLY A 121 -2.33 -11.51 5.24
CA GLY A 121 -1.71 -11.57 6.56
C GLY A 121 -2.65 -11.16 7.71
N GLU A 122 -3.72 -10.41 7.40
CA GLU A 122 -4.67 -9.88 8.38
C GLU A 122 -6.00 -10.66 8.39
N ILE A 123 -6.13 -11.74 7.61
CA ILE A 123 -7.41 -12.48 7.45
C ILE A 123 -7.90 -13.15 8.73
N THR A 124 -7.03 -13.35 9.72
CA THR A 124 -7.38 -13.89 11.05
C THR A 124 -7.23 -12.85 12.16
N ASN A 125 -6.97 -11.59 11.84
CA ASN A 125 -6.80 -10.53 12.83
C ASN A 125 -8.17 -9.94 13.20
N LEU A 126 -8.85 -10.54 14.17
CA LEU A 126 -10.21 -10.14 14.56
C LEU A 126 -10.33 -8.63 14.91
N PRO A 127 -9.47 -8.03 15.76
CA PRO A 127 -9.54 -6.59 16.03
C PRO A 127 -9.40 -5.69 14.80
N TYR A 128 -8.61 -6.11 13.80
CA TYR A 128 -8.49 -5.41 12.53
C TYR A 128 -9.77 -5.55 11.69
N LEU A 129 -10.31 -6.78 11.59
CA LEU A 129 -11.49 -7.07 10.79
C LEU A 129 -12.76 -6.37 11.32
N GLU A 130 -12.88 -6.19 12.64
CA GLU A 130 -13.98 -5.42 13.26
C GLU A 130 -13.92 -3.90 12.92
N LYS A 131 -12.82 -3.41 12.34
CA LYS A 131 -12.68 -2.00 11.93
C LYS A 131 -12.89 -1.72 10.45
N ILE A 132 -12.90 -2.76 9.62
CA ILE A 132 -13.27 -2.67 8.20
C ILE A 132 -14.77 -2.41 8.11
#